data_AF-A0A7L2JU02-F1
#
_entry.id   AF-A0A7L2JU02-F1
#
_cell.length_a   1.000
_cell.length_b   1.000
_cell.length_c   1.000
_cell.angle_alpha   90.00
_cell.angle_beta   90.00
_cell.angle_gamma   90.00
#
_symmetry.space_group_name_H-M   'P 1'
#
loop_
_entity.id
_entity.type
_entity.pdbx_description
1 polymer ?
#
loop_
_entity_poly.entity_id
_entity_poly.type
_entity_poly.pdbx_seq_one_letter_code
_entity_poly.pdbx_strand_id
1 'polypeptide(L)'
;RFATVVLGLVSLKNVAVSFAETVKSSAPIFTVIMSRMILGEYTGLLVNLSLIPVMGGLALCTATEISFNILGFSAALSTNIMDCLQNVFSKKLLSGDKYRFSAPELQFYTSAAAVVMLIPAWIFFMDVPVIGKSGRSFSYNQDIVILLLIDGVLFHLQSVTAYALMGKISPVTF
;
A
#
# COMPACT_ATOMS: atom_id res chain seq x y z
N ARG A 1 -3.58 -0.86 -6.71
CA ARG A 1 -4.54 -0.67 -5.59
C ARG A 1 -5.18 -1.97 -5.14
N PHE A 2 -5.89 -2.72 -6.01
CA PHE A 2 -6.50 -4.02 -5.63
C PHE A 2 -5.50 -5.01 -4.99
N ALA A 3 -4.40 -5.32 -5.68
CA ALA A 3 -3.39 -6.27 -5.18
C ALA A 3 -2.77 -5.83 -3.84
N THR A 4 -2.48 -4.53 -3.69
CA THR A 4 -2.01 -3.93 -2.43
C THR A 4 -2.99 -4.20 -1.29
N VAL A 5 -4.29 -3.95 -1.50
CA VAL A 5 -5.30 -4.11 -0.46
C VAL A 5 -5.41 -5.58 -0.04
N VAL A 6 -5.47 -6.50 -1.01
CA VAL A 6 -5.58 -7.93 -0.72
C VAL A 6 -4.34 -8.46 0.01
N LEU A 7 -3.14 -8.15 -0.49
CA LEU A 7 -1.89 -8.59 0.14
C LEU A 7 -1.69 -7.93 1.52
N GLY A 8 -2.09 -6.68 1.69
CA GLY A 8 -2.05 -5.97 2.97
C GLY A 8 -2.98 -6.63 4.00
N LEU A 9 -4.20 -6.98 3.62
CA LEU A 9 -5.13 -7.69 4.51
C LEU A 9 -4.61 -9.09 4.88
N VAL A 10 -4.01 -9.81 3.92
CA VAL A 10 -3.38 -11.12 4.18
C VAL A 10 -2.19 -10.99 5.14
N SER A 11 -1.39 -9.93 5.02
CA SER A 11 -0.29 -9.64 5.94
C SER A 11 -0.80 -9.38 7.36
N LEU A 12 -1.76 -8.47 7.52
CA LEU A 12 -2.34 -8.10 8.82
C LEU A 12 -3.03 -9.27 9.53
N LYS A 13 -3.52 -10.26 8.77
CA LYS A 13 -4.08 -11.49 9.33
C LYS A 13 -3.01 -12.39 9.96
N ASN A 14 -1.77 -12.35 9.44
CA ASN A 14 -0.72 -13.28 9.81
C ASN A 14 0.39 -12.65 10.67
N VAL A 15 0.50 -11.32 10.70
CA VAL A 15 1.58 -10.58 11.36
C VAL A 15 1.04 -9.29 11.99
N ALA A 16 1.70 -8.83 13.07
CA ALA A 16 1.35 -7.60 13.77
C ALA A 16 1.38 -6.36 12.85
N VAL A 17 0.46 -5.42 13.11
CA VAL A 17 0.33 -4.15 12.37
C VAL A 17 1.64 -3.35 12.42
N SER A 18 2.27 -3.27 13.59
CA SER A 18 3.55 -2.58 13.80
C SER A 18 4.66 -3.12 12.90
N PHE A 19 4.75 -4.44 12.73
CA PHE A 19 5.73 -5.04 11.85
C PHE A 19 5.41 -4.78 10.37
N ALA A 20 4.13 -4.80 9.98
CA ALA A 20 3.72 -4.43 8.63
C ALA A 20 4.10 -2.97 8.29
N GLU A 21 3.99 -2.05 9.25
CA GLU A 21 4.44 -0.66 9.11
C GLU A 21 5.96 -0.54 9.01
N THR A 22 6.70 -1.33 9.80
CA THR A 22 8.17 -1.44 9.66
C THR A 22 8.56 -1.93 8.27
N VAL A 23 7.89 -2.94 7.73
CA VAL A 23 8.14 -3.40 6.35
C VAL A 23 7.83 -2.29 5.35
N LYS A 24 6.74 -1.51 5.52
CA LYS A 24 6.45 -0.35 4.67
C LYS A 24 7.53 0.73 4.74
N SER A 25 8.18 0.93 5.89
CA SER A 25 9.28 1.91 6.01
C SER A 25 10.48 1.61 5.09
N SER A 26 10.62 0.36 4.62
CA SER A 26 11.63 -0.02 3.62
C SER A 26 11.28 0.38 2.18
N ALA A 27 10.13 1.05 1.97
CA ALA A 27 9.68 1.55 0.66
C ALA A 27 10.74 2.33 -0.15
N PRO A 28 11.60 3.18 0.45
CA PRO A 28 12.58 3.95 -0.31
C PRO A 28 13.52 3.05 -1.12
N ILE A 29 13.89 1.87 -0.61
CA ILE A 29 14.81 0.94 -1.27
C ILE A 29 14.18 0.35 -2.53
N PHE A 30 12.95 -0.15 -2.40
CA PHE A 30 12.22 -0.70 -3.54
C PHE A 30 11.90 0.40 -4.57
N THR A 31 11.61 1.61 -4.10
CA THR A 31 11.38 2.78 -4.96
C THR A 31 12.64 3.14 -5.76
N VAL A 32 13.83 3.11 -5.15
CA VAL A 32 15.11 3.34 -5.85
C VAL A 32 15.36 2.30 -6.93
N ILE A 33 15.20 1.01 -6.60
CA ILE A 33 15.38 -0.10 -7.56
C ILE A 33 14.41 0.05 -8.73
N MET A 34 13.13 0.29 -8.44
CA MET A 34 12.09 0.47 -9.45
C MET A 34 12.30 1.73 -10.28
N SER A 35 12.74 2.84 -9.68
CA SER A 35 13.05 4.08 -10.41
C SER A 35 14.20 3.87 -11.40
N ARG A 36 15.26 3.16 -10.98
CA ARG A 36 16.37 2.79 -11.89
C ARG A 36 15.89 1.89 -13.02
N MET A 37 15.04 0.90 -12.74
CA MET A 37 14.53 -0.02 -13.78
C MET A 37 13.54 0.62 -14.76
N ILE A 38 12.67 1.52 -14.27
CA ILE A 38 11.52 2.04 -15.03
C ILE A 38 11.79 3.41 -15.65
N LEU A 39 12.49 4.31 -14.94
CA LEU A 39 12.84 5.66 -15.41
C LEU A 39 14.28 5.76 -15.91
N GLY A 40 15.18 4.86 -15.50
CA GLY A 40 16.60 4.93 -15.88
C GLY A 40 17.38 6.04 -15.16
N GLU A 41 16.77 6.70 -14.17
CA GLU A 41 17.43 7.76 -13.40
C GLU A 41 18.34 7.16 -12.32
N TYR A 42 19.60 7.59 -12.32
CA TYR A 42 20.56 7.19 -11.30
C TYR A 42 20.33 7.98 -10.01
N THR A 43 19.94 7.26 -8.97
CA THR A 43 19.83 7.79 -7.60
C THR A 43 21.21 8.07 -7.00
N GLY A 44 21.36 9.23 -6.36
CA GLY A 44 22.63 9.73 -5.84
C GLY A 44 23.20 8.93 -4.67
N LEU A 45 24.50 9.12 -4.38
CA LEU A 45 25.24 8.41 -3.33
C LEU A 45 24.63 8.55 -1.92
N LEU A 46 24.03 9.71 -1.61
CA LEU A 46 23.36 9.95 -0.34
C LEU A 46 22.16 9.02 -0.11
N VAL A 47 21.43 8.69 -1.18
CA VAL A 47 20.32 7.74 -1.11
C VAL A 47 20.86 6.35 -0.81
N ASN A 48 21.94 5.93 -1.47
CA ASN A 48 22.53 4.61 -1.22
C ASN A 48 23.03 4.45 0.23
N LEU A 49 23.58 5.52 0.82
CA LEU A 49 23.98 5.55 2.23
C LEU A 49 22.79 5.46 3.19
N SER A 50 21.63 6.04 2.85
CA SER A 50 20.42 5.92 3.68
C SER A 50 19.75 4.55 3.60
N LEU A 51 20.00 3.75 2.55
CA LEU A 51 19.45 2.39 2.44
C LEU A 51 20.06 1.42 3.47
N ILE A 52 21.32 1.63 3.85
CA ILE A 52 22.04 0.76 4.79
C ILE A 52 21.36 0.73 6.17
N PRO A 53 21.12 1.85 6.87
CA PRO A 53 20.46 1.84 8.17
C PRO A 53 19.01 1.37 8.09
N VAL A 54 18.30 1.64 6.98
CA VAL A 54 16.91 1.20 6.79
C VAL A 54 16.85 -0.34 6.68
N MET A 55 17.73 -0.96 5.89
CA MET A 55 17.82 -2.43 5.85
C MET A 55 18.28 -3.03 7.18
N GLY A 56 19.20 -2.36 7.87
CA GLY A 56 19.62 -2.76 9.21
C GLY A 56 18.46 -2.77 10.19
N GLY A 57 17.63 -1.72 10.19
CA GLY A 57 16.42 -1.63 11.01
C GLY A 57 15.41 -2.72 10.67
N LEU A 58 15.14 -2.97 9.38
CA LEU A 58 14.24 -4.04 8.95
C LEU A 58 14.73 -5.42 9.39
N ALA A 59 16.01 -5.71 9.22
CA ALA A 59 16.62 -6.98 9.63
C ALA A 59 16.53 -7.18 11.16
N LEU A 60 16.81 -6.12 11.92
CA LEU A 60 16.74 -6.17 13.39
C LEU A 60 15.30 -6.37 13.86
N CYS A 61 14.34 -5.61 13.35
CA CYS A 61 12.93 -5.78 13.67
C CYS A 61 12.43 -7.18 13.32
N THR A 62 12.85 -7.74 12.17
CA THR A 62 12.52 -9.11 11.75
C THR A 62 13.10 -10.15 12.70
N ALA A 63 14.33 -9.96 13.17
CA ALA A 63 14.97 -10.87 14.12
C ALA A 63 14.32 -10.82 15.53
N THR A 64 13.77 -9.67 15.92
CA THR A 64 13.13 -9.47 17.23
C THR A 64 11.63 -9.75 17.25
N GLU A 65 11.01 -10.02 16.10
CA GLU A 65 9.56 -10.20 16.00
C GLU A 65 9.14 -11.58 16.51
N ILE A 66 8.40 -11.59 17.63
CA ILE A 66 7.94 -12.83 18.28
C ILE A 66 6.87 -13.55 17.43
N SER A 67 6.09 -12.81 16.65
CA SER A 67 5.04 -13.32 15.76
C SER A 67 5.49 -13.39 14.30
N PHE A 68 6.75 -13.74 14.05
CA PHE A 68 7.27 -13.81 12.68
C PHE A 68 6.63 -14.96 11.89
N ASN A 69 5.87 -14.59 10.85
CA ASN A 69 5.34 -15.51 9.86
C ASN A 69 5.84 -15.13 8.47
N ILE A 70 6.56 -16.05 7.81
CA ILE A 70 7.10 -15.87 6.46
C ILE A 70 6.01 -15.53 5.43
N LEU A 71 4.80 -16.08 5.57
CA LEU A 71 3.69 -15.77 4.66
C LEU A 71 3.21 -14.33 4.84
N GLY A 72 3.10 -13.84 6.08
CA GLY A 72 2.71 -12.46 6.33
C GLY A 72 3.82 -11.47 6.01
N PHE A 73 5.09 -11.82 6.28
CA PHE A 73 6.25 -11.00 5.87
C PHE A 73 6.35 -10.88 4.35
N SER A 74 6.25 -11.99 3.62
CA SER A 74 6.27 -11.97 2.15
C SER A 74 5.07 -11.22 1.56
N ALA A 75 3.88 -11.32 2.16
CA ALA A 75 2.71 -10.52 1.79
C ALA A 75 2.93 -9.02 2.08
N ALA A 76 3.49 -8.65 3.23
CA ALA A 76 3.83 -7.27 3.59
C ALA A 76 4.84 -6.66 2.61
N LEU A 77 5.88 -7.45 2.28
CA LEU A 77 6.94 -7.04 1.37
C LEU A 77 6.42 -6.90 -0.07
N SER A 78 5.58 -7.84 -0.51
CA SER A 78 4.91 -7.77 -1.83
C SER A 78 3.97 -6.56 -1.92
N THR A 79 3.24 -6.25 -0.84
CA THR A 79 2.39 -5.05 -0.75
C THR A 79 3.23 -3.79 -0.95
N ASN A 80 4.36 -3.71 -0.24
CA ASN A 80 5.27 -2.58 -0.34
C ASN A 80 5.85 -2.42 -1.76
N ILE A 81 6.26 -3.52 -2.40
CA ILE A 81 6.75 -3.50 -3.79
C ILE A 81 5.67 -2.99 -4.75
N MET A 82 4.42 -3.46 -4.61
CA MET A 82 3.31 -3.00 -5.46
C MET A 82 2.99 -1.51 -5.28
N ASP A 83 3.10 -1.00 -4.06
CA ASP A 83 2.91 0.42 -3.78
C ASP A 83 4.04 1.27 -4.35
N CYS A 84 5.30 0.84 -4.18
CA CYS A 84 6.44 1.49 -4.81
C CYS A 84 6.31 1.52 -6.33
N LEU A 85 5.92 0.40 -6.94
CA LEU A 85 5.68 0.30 -8.38
C LEU A 85 4.58 1.27 -8.81
N GLN A 86 3.44 1.30 -8.11
CA GLN A 86 2.35 2.22 -8.41
C GLN A 86 2.79 3.69 -8.32
N ASN A 87 3.58 4.05 -7.31
CA ASN A 87 4.09 5.41 -7.12
C ASN A 87 5.07 5.80 -8.23
N VAL A 88 6.01 4.92 -8.59
CA VAL A 88 6.99 5.15 -9.66
C VAL A 88 6.31 5.25 -11.03
N PHE A 89 5.37 4.37 -11.33
CA PHE A 89 4.57 4.45 -12.56
C PHE A 89 3.67 5.70 -12.60
N SER A 90 3.02 6.04 -11.48
CA SER A 90 2.21 7.27 -11.39
C SER A 90 3.05 8.50 -11.68
N LYS A 91 4.27 8.54 -11.14
CA LYS A 91 5.25 9.61 -11.42
C LYS A 91 5.68 9.64 -12.89
N LYS A 92 5.94 8.48 -13.51
CA LYS A 92 6.27 8.40 -14.95
C LYS A 92 5.11 8.90 -15.84
N LEU A 93 3.87 8.62 -15.45
CA LEU A 93 2.68 9.11 -16.14
C LEU A 93 2.45 10.62 -15.91
N LEU A 94 2.78 11.15 -14.73
CA LEU A 94 2.67 12.58 -14.40
C LEU A 94 3.78 13.43 -15.04
N SER A 95 5.00 12.91 -15.17
CA SER A 95 6.18 13.61 -15.70
C SER A 95 6.47 13.34 -17.18
N GLY A 96 5.72 12.46 -17.84
CA GLY A 96 5.93 12.15 -19.26
C GLY A 96 5.36 13.21 -20.20
N ASP A 97 6.16 13.67 -21.17
CA ASP A 97 5.81 14.75 -22.13
C ASP A 97 4.56 14.50 -23.00
N LYS A 98 4.03 13.26 -23.05
CA LYS A 98 2.89 12.90 -23.92
C LYS A 98 1.51 12.95 -23.27
N TYR A 99 1.39 12.85 -21.94
CA TYR A 99 0.10 12.83 -21.25
C TYR A 99 0.21 13.49 -19.87
N ARG A 100 -0.11 14.79 -19.77
CA ARG A 100 -0.21 15.49 -18.47
C ARG A 100 -1.51 15.12 -17.77
N PHE A 101 -1.63 13.89 -17.28
CA PHE A 101 -2.74 13.53 -16.40
C PHE A 101 -2.66 14.33 -15.11
N SER A 102 -3.77 14.87 -14.62
CA SER A 102 -3.79 15.53 -13.32
C SER A 102 -3.72 14.46 -12.22
N ALA A 103 -2.93 14.69 -11.16
CA ALA A 103 -2.81 13.76 -10.02
C ALA A 103 -4.17 13.24 -9.45
N PRO A 104 -5.23 14.07 -9.39
CA PRO A 104 -6.57 13.61 -8.99
C PRO A 104 -7.24 12.67 -9.99
N GLU A 105 -7.00 12.82 -11.30
CA GLU A 105 -7.59 11.96 -12.34
C GLU A 105 -7.00 10.55 -12.28
N LEU A 106 -5.70 10.45 -12.03
CA LEU A 106 -5.02 9.17 -11.86
C LEU A 106 -5.46 8.47 -10.55
N GLN A 107 -5.65 9.24 -9.47
CA GLN A 107 -6.24 8.74 -8.23
C GLN A 107 -7.65 8.22 -8.45
N PHE A 108 -8.48 8.96 -9.17
CA PHE A 108 -9.86 8.59 -9.45
C PHE A 108 -9.91 7.31 -10.29
N TYR A 109 -9.13 7.22 -11.38
CA TYR A 109 -9.11 6.06 -12.26
C TYR A 109 -8.61 4.79 -11.54
N THR A 110 -7.52 4.89 -10.78
CA THR A 110 -6.99 3.75 -10.01
C THR A 110 -7.92 3.31 -8.89
N SER A 111 -8.68 4.24 -8.28
CA SER A 111 -9.67 3.93 -7.24
C SER A 111 -10.95 3.35 -7.84
N ALA A 112 -11.44 3.90 -8.95
CA ALA A 112 -12.59 3.36 -9.68
C ALA A 112 -12.32 1.93 -10.18
N ALA A 113 -11.15 1.70 -10.79
CA ALA A 113 -10.74 0.35 -11.21
C ALA A 113 -10.60 -0.61 -10.01
N ALA A 114 -10.13 -0.13 -8.86
CA ALA A 114 -10.06 -0.94 -7.65
C ALA A 114 -11.46 -1.32 -7.15
N VAL A 115 -12.42 -0.39 -7.11
CA VAL A 115 -13.81 -0.67 -6.71
C VAL A 115 -14.43 -1.73 -7.63
N VAL A 116 -14.24 -1.60 -8.95
CA VAL A 116 -14.76 -2.56 -9.93
C VAL A 116 -14.19 -3.97 -9.73
N MET A 117 -12.93 -4.10 -9.30
CA MET A 117 -12.34 -5.41 -8.99
C MET A 117 -12.62 -5.91 -7.57
N LEU A 118 -12.81 -5.01 -6.59
CA LEU A 118 -13.09 -5.36 -5.19
C LEU A 118 -14.52 -5.86 -5.00
N ILE A 119 -15.51 -5.30 -5.69
CA ILE A 119 -16.92 -5.75 -5.61
C ILE A 119 -17.07 -7.25 -5.94
N PRO A 120 -16.59 -7.77 -7.09
CA PRO A 120 -16.71 -9.19 -7.41
C PRO A 120 -15.82 -10.07 -6.53
N ALA A 121 -14.64 -9.59 -6.13
CA ALA A 121 -13.78 -10.34 -5.20
C ALA A 121 -14.45 -10.49 -3.82
N TRP A 122 -15.14 -9.45 -3.33
CA TRP A 122 -15.89 -9.50 -2.08
C TRP A 122 -17.05 -10.50 -2.14
N ILE A 123 -17.81 -10.52 -3.24
CA ILE A 123 -18.90 -11.48 -3.46
C ILE A 123 -18.40 -12.93 -3.50
N PHE A 124 -17.20 -13.15 -4.06
CA PHE A 124 -16.65 -14.50 -4.23
C PHE A 124 -15.91 -15.03 -2.99
N PHE A 125 -15.17 -14.16 -2.28
CA PHE A 125 -14.37 -14.55 -1.11
C PHE A 125 -15.11 -14.43 0.21
N MET A 126 -16.11 -13.54 0.30
CA MET A 126 -16.97 -13.47 1.47
C MET A 126 -18.14 -14.41 1.20
N ASP A 127 -18.17 -15.56 1.89
CA ASP A 127 -19.36 -16.41 1.94
C ASP A 127 -20.53 -15.52 2.36
N VAL A 128 -21.34 -15.11 1.39
CA VAL A 128 -22.51 -14.30 1.67
C VAL A 128 -23.38 -15.15 2.61
N PRO A 129 -23.73 -14.68 3.82
CA PRO A 129 -24.59 -15.43 4.73
C PRO A 129 -26.05 -15.51 4.23
N VAL A 130 -26.27 -15.33 2.92
CA VAL A 130 -27.54 -15.64 2.25
C VAL A 130 -27.79 -17.16 2.26
N ILE A 131 -26.75 -17.98 2.41
CA ILE A 131 -26.88 -19.42 2.65
C ILE A 131 -26.23 -19.73 4.00
N GLY A 132 -27.06 -19.88 5.03
CA GLY A 132 -26.67 -20.04 6.43
C GLY A 132 -25.75 -21.24 6.70
N LYS A 133 -24.43 -21.07 6.49
CA LYS A 133 -23.41 -22.09 6.77
C LYS A 133 -22.26 -21.63 7.67
N SER A 134 -22.40 -20.49 8.36
CA SER A 134 -21.56 -20.23 9.52
C SER A 134 -22.41 -19.63 10.63
N GLY A 135 -22.62 -20.39 11.71
CA GLY A 135 -23.36 -19.99 12.91
C GLY A 135 -22.67 -18.91 13.74
N ARG A 136 -21.99 -17.95 13.10
CA ARG A 136 -21.49 -16.73 13.72
C ARG A 136 -22.49 -15.63 13.42
N SER A 137 -23.38 -15.36 14.38
CA SER A 137 -24.20 -14.16 14.36
C SER A 137 -23.27 -12.96 14.34
N PHE A 138 -23.13 -12.31 13.18
CA PHE A 138 -22.38 -11.07 13.05
C PHE A 138 -23.21 -10.00 13.77
N SER A 139 -22.90 -9.75 15.03
CA SER A 139 -23.52 -8.66 15.78
C SER A 139 -23.01 -7.36 15.18
N TYR A 140 -23.82 -6.75 14.31
CA TYR A 140 -23.58 -5.46 13.70
C TYR A 140 -23.68 -4.38 14.78
N ASN A 141 -22.60 -4.21 15.54
CA ASN A 141 -22.52 -3.17 16.55
C ASN A 141 -22.40 -1.82 15.84
N GLN A 142 -23.24 -0.83 16.19
CA GLN A 142 -23.20 0.52 15.62
C GLN A 142 -21.80 1.14 15.72
N ASP A 143 -21.06 0.80 16.78
CA ASP A 143 -19.68 1.24 16.98
C ASP A 143 -18.76 0.81 15.83
N ILE A 144 -18.90 -0.42 15.33
CA ILE A 144 -18.09 -0.95 14.21
C ILE A 144 -18.39 -0.17 12.93
N VAL A 145 -19.65 0.18 12.71
CA VAL A 145 -20.09 0.95 11.53
C VAL A 145 -19.51 2.36 11.57
N ILE A 146 -19.58 3.01 12.74
CA ILE A 146 -19.06 4.35 12.95
C ILE A 146 -17.54 4.34 12.79
N LEU A 147 -16.84 3.36 13.37
CA LEU A 147 -15.40 3.17 13.21
C LEU A 147 -15.01 2.97 11.74
N LEU A 148 -15.78 2.18 10.98
CA LEU A 148 -15.50 1.92 9.57
C LEU A 148 -15.78 3.14 8.68
N LEU A 149 -16.79 3.94 9.00
CA LEU A 149 -17.03 5.22 8.34
C LEU A 149 -15.92 6.22 8.62
N ILE A 150 -15.47 6.33 9.87
CA ILE A 150 -14.37 7.22 10.26
C ILE A 150 -13.08 6.79 9.56
N ASP A 151 -12.75 5.50 9.55
CA ASP A 151 -11.58 4.96 8.83
C ASP A 151 -11.62 5.31 7.33
N GLY A 152 -12.78 5.13 6.69
CA GLY A 152 -12.96 5.49 5.28
C GLY A 152 -12.74 6.98 4.98
N VAL A 153 -13.27 7.86 5.84
CA VAL A 153 -13.07 9.31 5.71
C VAL A 153 -11.61 9.69 5.91
N LEU A 154 -10.96 9.14 6.94
CA LEU A 154 -9.54 9.39 7.22
C LEU A 154 -8.64 8.89 6.09
N PHE A 155 -8.91 7.70 5.54
CA PHE A 155 -8.17 7.16 4.40
C PHE A 155 -8.33 8.03 3.14
N HIS A 156 -9.53 8.58 2.91
CA HIS A 156 -9.76 9.52 1.82
C HIS A 156 -8.96 10.81 2.01
N LEU A 157 -8.98 11.39 3.21
CA LEU A 157 -8.20 12.59 3.53
C LEU A 157 -6.70 12.33 3.39
N GLN A 158 -6.19 11.20 3.88
CA GLN A 158 -4.79 10.79 3.71
C GLN A 158 -4.43 10.71 2.23
N SER A 159 -5.28 10.08 1.42
CA SER A 159 -5.06 9.96 -0.02
C SER A 159 -5.02 11.35 -0.68
N VAL A 160 -6.02 12.20 -0.45
CA VAL A 160 -6.06 13.56 -1.01
C VAL A 160 -4.82 14.37 -0.64
N THR A 161 -4.40 14.28 0.62
CA THR A 161 -3.19 14.97 1.11
C THR A 161 -1.93 14.44 0.43
N ALA A 162 -1.79 13.12 0.26
CA ALA A 162 -0.66 12.51 -0.43
C ALA A 162 -0.57 12.94 -1.91
N TYR A 163 -1.69 13.05 -2.63
CA TYR A 163 -1.71 13.54 -4.00
C TYR A 163 -1.47 15.04 -4.10
N ALA A 164 -1.97 15.84 -3.14
CA ALA A 164 -1.65 17.26 -3.05
C ALA A 164 -0.14 17.50 -2.83
N LEU A 165 0.49 16.66 -2.00
CA LEU A 165 1.95 16.62 -1.80
C LEU A 165 2.67 16.20 -3.09
N MET A 166 2.23 15.16 -3.80
CA MET A 166 2.82 14.79 -5.10
C MET A 166 2.79 15.91 -6.13
N GLY A 167 1.79 16.80 -6.09
CA GLY A 167 1.72 17.98 -6.96
C GLY A 167 2.63 19.15 -6.53
N LYS A 168 3.19 19.12 -5.31
CA LYS A 168 3.91 20.26 -4.70
C LYS A 168 5.37 19.98 -4.37
N ILE A 169 5.79 18.72 -4.25
CA ILE A 169 7.17 18.37 -3.90
C ILE A 169 7.97 17.94 -5.16
N SER A 170 9.27 18.25 -5.16
CA SER A 170 10.18 17.84 -6.24
C SER A 170 10.46 16.32 -6.21
N PRO A 171 10.94 15.73 -7.33
CA PRO A 171 11.11 14.29 -7.52
C PRO A 171 11.99 13.55 -6.49
N VAL A 172 12.75 14.25 -5.65
CA VAL A 172 13.88 13.69 -4.88
C VAL A 172 13.58 13.56 -3.39
N THR A 173 12.44 14.07 -2.92
CA THR A 173 12.05 14.05 -1.49
C THR A 173 11.11 12.90 -1.15
N PHE A 174 10.81 12.03 -2.13
CA PHE A 174 10.03 10.81 -1.95
C PHE A 174 10.91 9.63 -1.55
#